data_AF-A0A6G3WWE6-F1
#
_entry.id   AF-A0A6G3WWE6-F1
#
_cell.length_a   1.000
_cell.length_b   1.000
_cell.length_c   1.000
_cell.angle_alpha   90.00
_cell.angle_beta   90.00
_cell.angle_gamma   90.00
#
_symmetry.space_group_name_H-M   'P 1'
#
loop_
_entity.id
_entity.type
_entity.pdbx_description
1 polymer ?
#
loop_
_entity_poly.entity_id
_entity_poly.type
_entity_poly.pdbx_seq_one_letter_code
_entity_poly.pdbx_strand_id
1 'polypeptide(L)' 'FAPALAPWTRCTACNGTLTGAAKDSVSGLLEHGTQEAYDVFAQCTECSRVYWRGAHHGHLETIVSEAVAEFGGASA' A
#
# COMPACT_ATOMS: atom_id res chain seq x y z
N PHE A 1 7.46 13.58 -20.11
CA PHE A 1 7.51 13.53 -18.65
C PHE A 1 7.22 12.09 -18.24
N ALA A 2 8.20 11.37 -17.67
CA ALA A 2 8.09 9.95 -17.31
C ALA A 2 8.88 9.69 -16.01
N PRO A 3 8.27 9.98 -14.84
CA PRO A 3 8.93 9.73 -13.56
C PRO A 3 8.99 8.23 -13.25
N ALA A 4 10.00 7.81 -12.49
CA ALA A 4 10.12 6.45 -11.99
C ALA A 4 8.85 6.02 -11.22
N LEU A 5 8.40 4.80 -11.47
CA LEU A 5 7.28 4.23 -10.73
C LEU A 5 7.71 3.91 -9.28
N ALA A 6 6.90 4.32 -8.32
CA ALA A 6 7.08 4.01 -6.90
C ALA A 6 5.78 3.40 -6.31
N PRO A 7 5.45 2.14 -6.65
CA PRO A 7 4.24 1.48 -6.17
C PRO A 7 4.16 1.41 -4.65
N TRP A 8 2.94 1.30 -4.11
CA TRP A 8 2.68 1.12 -2.67
C TRP A 8 3.15 2.26 -1.76
N THR A 9 3.54 3.42 -2.32
CA THR A 9 4.02 4.58 -1.54
C THR A 9 2.98 5.68 -1.33
N ARG A 10 1.84 5.61 -2.04
CA ARG A 10 0.80 6.67 -2.03
C ARG A 10 -0.57 6.13 -1.62
N CYS A 11 -1.28 6.95 -0.86
CA CYS A 11 -2.66 6.69 -0.48
C CYS A 11 -3.58 6.81 -1.69
N THR A 12 -4.37 5.77 -1.97
CA THR A 12 -5.36 5.79 -3.05
C THR A 12 -6.55 6.72 -2.80
N ALA A 13 -6.72 7.23 -1.56
CA ALA A 13 -7.81 8.14 -1.20
C ALA A 13 -7.41 9.62 -1.25
N CYS A 14 -6.20 9.98 -0.80
CA CYS A 14 -5.76 11.39 -0.71
C CYS A 14 -4.41 11.68 -1.38
N ASN A 15 -3.73 10.68 -1.93
CA ASN A 15 -2.39 10.78 -2.53
C ASN A 15 -1.25 11.14 -1.55
N GLY A 16 -1.51 11.17 -0.25
CA GLY A 16 -0.49 11.33 0.79
C GLY A 16 0.46 10.13 0.85
N THR A 17 1.62 10.31 1.49
CA THR A 17 2.63 9.25 1.60
C THR A 17 2.17 8.14 2.56
N LEU A 18 2.50 6.90 2.22
CA LEU A 18 2.31 5.74 3.07
C LEU A 18 3.61 5.43 3.82
N THR A 19 3.49 5.13 5.12
CA THR A 19 4.58 4.61 5.94
C THR A 19 4.22 3.23 6.50
N GLY A 20 5.21 2.40 6.78
CA GLY A 20 5.00 1.17 7.52
C GLY A 20 4.38 1.47 8.89
N ALA A 21 3.41 0.65 9.31
CA ALA A 21 2.73 0.79 10.58
C ALA A 21 2.76 -0.54 11.35
N ALA A 22 3.10 -0.48 12.64
CA ALA A 22 3.05 -1.64 13.52
C ALA A 22 1.59 -1.97 13.83
N LYS A 23 1.28 -3.27 13.95
CA LYS A 23 -0.07 -3.76 14.29
C LYS A 23 -0.66 -3.08 15.53
N ASP A 24 0.15 -2.89 16.57
CA ASP A 24 -0.27 -2.19 17.79
C ASP A 24 -0.74 -0.76 17.51
N SER A 25 -0.06 -0.04 16.61
CA SER A 25 -0.38 1.35 16.25
C SER A 25 -1.67 1.52 15.44
N VAL A 26 -2.17 0.45 14.81
CA VAL A 26 -3.38 0.48 13.97
C VAL A 26 -4.52 -0.37 14.50
N SER A 27 -4.29 -1.13 15.57
CA SER A 27 -5.26 -2.07 16.17
C SER A 27 -6.63 -1.44 16.44
N GLY A 28 -6.68 -0.20 16.96
CA GLY A 28 -7.92 0.53 17.21
C GLY A 28 -8.70 0.97 15.96
N LEU A 29 -8.14 0.80 14.76
CA LEU A 29 -8.75 1.13 13.46
C LEU A 29 -9.16 -0.11 12.66
N LEU A 30 -8.83 -1.32 13.15
CA LEU A 30 -9.08 -2.57 12.44
C LEU A 30 -10.27 -3.31 13.06
N GLU A 31 -11.08 -3.95 12.22
CA GLU A 31 -12.02 -4.95 12.72
C GLU A 31 -11.27 -6.18 13.22
N HIS A 32 -11.79 -6.82 14.28
CA HIS A 32 -11.11 -7.89 15.03
C HIS A 32 -10.53 -9.01 14.13
N GLY A 33 -11.27 -9.46 13.12
CA GLY A 33 -10.79 -10.52 12.22
C GLY A 33 -9.63 -10.11 11.29
N THR A 34 -9.46 -8.80 11.04
CA THR A 34 -8.34 -8.27 10.24
C THR A 34 -7.07 -8.18 11.06
N GLN A 35 -7.18 -7.89 12.36
CA GLN A 35 -6.03 -7.82 13.24
C GLN A 35 -5.32 -9.18 13.33
N GLU A 36 -6.03 -10.30 13.48
CA GLU A 36 -5.38 -11.60 13.72
C GLU A 36 -4.64 -12.17 12.49
N ALA A 37 -5.05 -11.79 11.27
CA ALA A 37 -4.56 -12.41 10.04
C ALA A 37 -3.37 -11.69 9.37
N TYR A 38 -3.01 -10.46 9.79
CA TYR A 38 -2.00 -9.65 9.11
C TYR A 38 -1.06 -8.94 10.08
N ASP A 39 0.23 -8.87 9.72
CA ASP A 39 1.28 -8.20 10.49
C ASP A 39 2.00 -7.08 9.71
N VAL A 40 1.66 -6.91 8.43
CA VAL A 40 2.23 -5.86 7.57
C VAL A 40 1.15 -4.85 7.21
N PHE A 41 1.25 -3.67 7.82
CA PHE A 41 0.35 -2.55 7.56
C PHE A 41 1.12 -1.36 7.01
N ALA A 42 0.44 -0.58 6.18
CA ALA A 42 0.85 0.76 5.81
C ALA A 42 -0.23 1.76 6.24
N GLN A 43 0.17 2.92 6.74
CA GLN A 43 -0.74 4.00 7.11
C GLN A 43 -0.39 5.27 6.35
N CYS A 44 -1.42 5.99 5.90
CA CYS A 44 -1.24 7.31 5.32
C CYS A 44 -0.90 8.33 6.40
N THR A 45 0.15 9.13 6.17
CA THR A 45 0.59 10.19 7.09
C THR A 45 -0.34 11.40 7.13
N GLU A 46 -1.33 11.47 6.23
CA GLU A 46 -2.24 12.62 6.10
C GLU A 46 -3.67 12.28 6.55
N CYS A 47 -4.26 11.21 6.00
CA CYS A 47 -5.66 10.85 6.29
C CYS A 47 -5.81 9.65 7.25
N SER A 48 -4.70 9.12 7.77
CA SER A 48 -4.65 8.00 8.72
C SER A 48 -5.26 6.68 8.23
N ARG A 49 -5.64 6.58 6.96
CA ARG A 49 -6.17 5.35 6.35
C ARG A 49 -5.10 4.25 6.38
N VAL A 50 -5.51 3.06 6.81
CA VAL A 50 -4.67 1.87 6.94
C VAL A 50 -4.90 0.92 5.77
N TYR A 51 -3.82 0.32 5.28
CA TYR A 51 -3.79 -0.65 4.19
C TYR A 51 -3.05 -1.91 4.64
N TRP A 52 -3.47 -3.07 4.14
CA TRP A 52 -2.85 -4.37 4.41
C TRP A 52 -3.02 -5.30 3.21
N ARG A 53 -2.27 -6.41 3.19
CA ARG A 53 -2.30 -7.42 2.12
C ARG A 53 -3.52 -8.35 2.24
N GLY A 54 -4.73 -7.80 2.12
CA GLY A 54 -5.97 -8.59 2.17
C GLY A 54 -6.26 -9.41 0.90
N ALA A 55 -7.48 -9.95 0.78
CA ALA A 55 -7.90 -10.82 -0.33
C ALA A 55 -7.67 -10.25 -1.75
N HIS A 56 -7.67 -8.91 -1.89
CA HIS A 56 -7.44 -8.24 -3.18
C HIS A 56 -5.97 -8.09 -3.54
N HIS A 57 -5.04 -8.34 -2.62
CA HIS A 57 -3.63 -8.05 -2.81
C HIS A 57 -3.01 -8.83 -3.97
N GLY A 58 -3.34 -10.13 -4.11
CA GLY A 58 -2.77 -10.96 -5.20
C GLY A 58 -3.09 -10.41 -6.59
N HIS A 59 -4.32 -9.95 -6.82
CA HIS A 59 -4.69 -9.33 -8.09
C HIS A 59 -3.95 -8.00 -8.30
N LEU A 60 -3.92 -7.14 -7.26
CA LEU A 60 -3.24 -5.85 -7.35
C LEU A 60 -1.72 -6.01 -7.59
N GLU A 61 -1.09 -7.03 -7.02
CA GLU A 61 0.32 -7.36 -7.23
C GLU A 61 0.60 -7.71 -8.69
N THR A 62 -0.28 -8.49 -9.34
CA THR A 62 -0.17 -8.80 -10.78
C THR A 62 -0.20 -7.52 -11.62
N ILE A 63 -1.21 -6.66 -11.43
CA ILE A 63 -1.35 -5.41 -12.18
C ILE A 63 -0.10 -4.53 -12.01
N VAL A 64 0.36 -4.37 -10.76
CA VAL A 64 1.54 -3.54 -10.46
C VAL A 64 2.80 -4.12 -11.06
N SER A 65 2.98 -5.44 -10.99
CA SER A 65 4.15 -6.13 -11.57
C SER A 65 4.19 -5.98 -13.08
N GLU A 66 3.06 -6.13 -13.77
CA GLU A 66 2.97 -5.91 -15.23
C GLU A 66 3.32 -4.47 -15.60
N ALA A 67 2.76 -3.48 -14.88
CA ALA A 67 3.06 -2.07 -15.13
C ALA A 67 4.54 -1.73 -14.86
N VAL A 68 5.15 -2.29 -13.81
CA VAL A 68 6.58 -2.10 -13.53
C VAL A 68 7.44 -2.76 -14.60
N ALA A 69 7.08 -3.94 -15.10
CA ALA A 69 7.82 -4.60 -16.17
C ALA A 69 7.77 -3.79 -17.48
N GLU A 70 6.62 -3.23 -17.82
CA GLU A 70 6.42 -2.45 -19.05
C GLU A 70 7.03 -1.04 -18.98
N PHE A 71 6.90 -0.36 -17.83
CA PHE A 71 7.22 1.07 -17.71
C PHE A 71 8.33 1.40 -16.71
N GLY A 72 8.81 0.44 -15.91
CA GLY A 72 9.83 0.66 -14.87
C GLY A 72 11.21 1.04 -15.40
N GLY A 73 11.47 0.81 -16.69
CA GLY A 73 12.68 1.28 -17.39
C GLY A 73 12.64 2.75 -17.81
N ALA A 74 11.51 3.45 -17.65
CA ALA A 74 11.39 4.87 -17.98
C ALA A 74 11.89 5.76 -16.83
N SER A 75 13.19 5.71 -16.55
CA SER A 75 13.92 6.79 -15.90
C SER A 75 15.38 6.71 -16.30
N ALA A 76 15.72 7.54 -17.28
CA ALA A 76 17.07 8.05 -17.52
C ALA A 76 16.99 9.58 -17.49
#